data_AF-A0A0B1TJW0-F1
#
_entry.id   AF-A0A0B1TJW0-F1
#
_cell.length_a   1.000
_cell.length_b   1.000
_cell.length_c   1.000
_cell.angle_alpha   90.00
_cell.angle_beta   90.00
_cell.angle_gamma   90.00
#
_symmetry.space_group_name_H-M   'P 1'
#
loop_
_entity.id
_entity.type
_entity.pdbx_description
1 polymer ?
#
loop_
_entity_poly.entity_id
_entity_poly.type
_entity_poly.pdbx_seq_one_letter_code
_entity_poly.pdbx_strand_id
1 'polypeptide(L)'
;MQKKTVKFEQYGSLKAFRDFQEFYDPTYGICQMFNLAGNYSSSRAGPLYGLRMVIRTDQAKYLPWTETAGVVISIHGKDERPFPDVFGYFASPGVATSMGVRFVSTLRLPKPYGTCTTQEMFVGEHYKGTYEARENQLPVESCFRNCLQNKIISDCGCYDPAYPYIGDGAASSCDAANDTLAKLWGCTE
;
A
#
# COMPACT_ATOMS: atom_id res chain seq x y z
N MET A 1 12.61 -7.35 5.02
CA MET A 1 11.41 -7.23 5.89
C MET A 1 11.68 -6.40 7.13
N GLN A 2 11.24 -5.13 7.15
CA GLN A 2 11.33 -4.27 8.34
C GLN A 2 10.12 -4.54 9.25
N LYS A 3 10.32 -5.16 10.41
CA LYS A 3 9.26 -5.25 11.44
C LYS A 3 9.17 -3.93 12.20
N LYS A 4 8.45 -2.95 11.66
CA LYS A 4 8.09 -1.72 12.39
C LYS A 4 6.82 -1.97 13.19
N THR A 5 6.95 -2.24 14.48
CA THR A 5 5.79 -2.25 15.38
C THR A 5 5.42 -0.80 15.72
N VAL A 6 4.41 -0.27 15.05
CA VAL A 6 3.80 1.01 15.40
C VAL A 6 2.82 0.76 16.54
N LYS A 7 3.08 1.30 17.73
CA LYS A 7 2.13 1.28 18.85
C LYS A 7 1.38 2.61 18.88
N PHE A 8 0.05 2.55 18.92
CA PHE A 8 -0.78 3.72 19.20
C PHE A 8 -0.99 3.82 20.71
N GLU A 9 -0.59 4.94 21.32
CA GLU A 9 -0.94 5.29 22.70
C GLU A 9 -1.98 6.41 22.66
N GLN A 10 -3.13 6.18 23.29
CA GLN A 10 -4.31 7.02 23.18
C GLN A 10 -4.64 7.75 24.48
N TYR A 11 -4.94 9.05 24.38
CA TYR A 11 -5.64 9.82 25.40
C TYR A 11 -7.02 10.24 24.85
N GLY A 12 -8.11 9.71 25.43
CA GLY A 12 -9.50 10.08 25.10
C GLY A 12 -10.32 8.98 24.40
N SER A 13 -11.62 8.90 24.70
CA SER A 13 -12.52 7.76 24.42
C SER A 13 -12.90 7.55 22.94
N LEU A 14 -12.07 6.86 22.18
CA LEU A 14 -12.43 6.17 20.93
C LEU A 14 -11.80 4.78 20.99
N LYS A 15 -12.52 3.70 20.66
CA LYS A 15 -11.94 2.33 20.69
C LYS A 15 -10.97 2.16 19.50
N ALA A 16 -9.72 2.61 19.63
CA ALA A 16 -8.73 2.68 18.55
C ALA A 16 -8.48 1.38 17.76
N PHE A 17 -8.79 0.21 18.31
CA PHE A 17 -8.61 -1.07 17.60
C PHE A 17 -9.75 -1.44 16.64
N ARG A 18 -10.91 -0.77 16.67
CA ARG A 18 -12.05 -1.13 15.80
C ARG A 18 -12.11 -0.33 14.50
N ASP A 19 -11.50 0.84 14.48
CA ASP A 19 -11.58 1.78 13.34
C ASP A 19 -10.41 1.64 12.37
N PHE A 20 -9.40 0.85 12.75
CA PHE A 20 -8.24 0.53 11.95
C PHE A 20 -8.27 -0.94 11.55
N GLN A 21 -7.81 -1.22 10.33
CA GLN A 21 -7.55 -2.59 9.88
C GLN A 21 -6.09 -2.71 9.49
N GLU A 22 -5.54 -3.90 9.76
CA GLU A 22 -4.16 -4.19 9.44
C GLU A 22 -4.00 -4.54 7.96
N PHE A 23 -2.91 -4.06 7.38
CA PHE A 23 -2.48 -4.40 6.03
C PHE A 23 -1.00 -4.72 6.07
N TYR A 24 -0.58 -5.76 5.37
CA TYR A 24 0.84 -6.10 5.29
C TYR A 24 1.47 -5.55 4.01
N ASP A 25 2.55 -4.81 4.17
CA ASP A 25 3.41 -4.31 3.11
C ASP A 25 4.79 -5.00 3.19
N PRO A 26 5.33 -5.58 2.10
CA PRO A 26 6.63 -6.27 2.13
C PRO A 26 7.81 -5.38 2.55
N THR A 27 7.74 -4.09 2.23
CA THR A 27 8.79 -3.10 2.50
C THR A 27 8.67 -2.55 3.92
N TYR A 28 7.46 -2.15 4.32
CA TYR A 28 7.21 -1.42 5.56
C TYR A 28 6.68 -2.27 6.73
N GLY A 29 6.27 -3.52 6.46
CA GLY A 29 5.73 -4.43 7.46
C GLY A 29 4.23 -4.20 7.70
N ILE A 30 3.81 -4.14 8.97
CA ILE A 30 2.41 -4.00 9.34
C ILE A 30 2.00 -2.53 9.26
N CYS A 31 1.12 -2.24 8.31
CA CYS A 31 0.46 -0.95 8.11
C CYS A 31 -0.94 -0.97 8.74
N GLN A 32 -1.44 0.23 9.06
CA GLN A 32 -2.71 0.43 9.76
C GLN A 32 -3.56 1.39 8.94
N MET A 33 -4.69 0.91 8.43
CA MET A 33 -5.57 1.63 7.52
C MET A 33 -6.82 2.10 8.26
N PHE A 34 -7.10 3.40 8.19
CA PHE A 34 -8.27 4.02 8.79
C PHE A 34 -9.41 4.13 7.77
N ASN A 35 -10.66 3.95 8.23
CA ASN A 35 -11.87 4.27 7.46
C ASN A 35 -12.10 3.46 6.16
N LEU A 36 -11.64 2.21 6.08
CA LEU A 36 -11.94 1.33 4.93
C LEU A 36 -13.44 1.08 4.72
N ALA A 37 -14.24 1.13 5.79
CA ALA A 37 -15.70 1.01 5.68
C ALA A 37 -16.34 2.24 5.03
N GLY A 38 -15.71 3.42 5.09
CA GLY A 38 -16.29 4.69 4.63
C GLY A 38 -17.27 5.31 5.63
N ASN A 39 -17.21 4.91 6.90
CA ASN A 39 -18.12 5.38 7.95
C ASN A 39 -17.78 6.79 8.48
N TYR A 40 -16.58 7.28 8.19
CA TYR A 40 -16.10 8.58 8.63
C TYR A 40 -16.02 9.57 7.47
N SER A 41 -16.61 10.75 7.65
CA SER A 41 -16.52 11.89 6.72
C SER A 41 -16.23 13.18 7.49
N SER A 42 -15.56 14.13 6.84
CA SER A 42 -15.29 15.44 7.44
C SER A 42 -16.35 16.44 7.01
N SER A 43 -16.98 17.11 7.98
CA SER A 43 -17.99 18.15 7.73
C SER A 43 -17.40 19.56 7.70
N ARG A 44 -16.18 19.76 8.23
CA ARG A 44 -15.51 21.05 8.33
C ARG A 44 -14.02 20.90 8.10
N ALA A 45 -13.45 21.80 7.30
CA ALA A 45 -12.01 21.91 7.17
C ALA A 45 -11.37 22.47 8.44
N GLY A 46 -10.16 22.00 8.75
CA GLY A 46 -9.34 22.51 9.84
C GLY A 46 -8.71 21.40 10.69
N PRO A 47 -7.56 21.66 11.34
CA PRO A 47 -6.80 20.66 12.08
C PRO A 47 -7.54 20.10 13.31
N LEU A 48 -8.56 20.81 13.81
CA LEU A 48 -9.39 20.37 14.94
C LEU A 48 -10.53 19.43 14.53
N TYR A 49 -10.90 19.42 13.25
CA TYR A 49 -12.03 18.63 12.71
C TYR A 49 -11.57 17.52 11.75
N GLY A 50 -10.26 17.33 11.64
CA GLY A 50 -9.63 16.26 10.86
C GLY A 50 -9.18 15.08 11.70
N LEU A 51 -8.49 14.14 11.06
CA LEU A 51 -7.87 13.02 11.74
C LEU A 51 -6.64 13.50 12.52
N ARG A 52 -6.64 13.26 13.83
CA ARG A 52 -5.51 13.57 14.72
C ARG A 52 -5.04 12.30 15.41
N MET A 53 -3.76 12.00 15.25
CA MET A 53 -3.14 10.79 15.80
C MET A 53 -1.86 11.14 16.54
N VAL A 54 -1.57 10.37 17.58
CA VAL A 54 -0.26 10.34 18.23
C VAL A 54 0.31 8.96 17.97
N ILE A 55 1.47 8.92 17.33
CA ILE A 55 2.08 7.67 16.89
C ILE A 55 3.41 7.51 17.59
N ARG A 56 3.65 6.32 18.17
CA ARG A 56 4.90 5.99 18.84
C ARG A 56 5.75 5.07 17.97
N THR A 57 6.97 5.52 17.68
CA THR A 57 8.01 4.71 17.06
C THR A 57 9.02 4.26 18.11
N ASP A 58 9.26 2.96 18.19
CA ASP A 58 10.21 2.37 19.14
C ASP A 58 11.53 2.07 18.43
N GLN A 59 12.45 3.05 18.42
CA GLN A 59 13.72 2.97 17.68
C GLN A 59 14.62 1.83 18.18
N ALA A 60 14.48 1.40 19.44
CA ALA A 60 15.24 0.27 19.98
C ALA A 60 14.87 -1.07 19.32
N LYS A 61 13.71 -1.14 18.64
CA LYS A 61 13.25 -2.33 17.91
C LYS A 61 13.55 -2.27 16.41
N TYR A 62 14.22 -1.23 15.95
CA TYR A 62 14.52 -1.09 14.54
C TYR A 62 15.65 -2.04 14.14
N LEU A 63 15.68 -2.41 12.87
CA LEU A 63 16.80 -3.19 12.34
C LEU A 63 18.05 -2.29 12.30
N PRO A 64 19.25 -2.82 12.57
CA PRO A 64 20.50 -2.03 12.61
C PRO A 64 20.79 -1.23 11.34
N TRP A 65 20.30 -1.69 10.19
CA TRP A 65 20.45 -1.05 8.87
C TRP A 65 19.26 -0.14 8.49
N THR A 66 18.38 0.20 9.42
CA THR A 66 17.29 1.14 9.15
C THR A 66 17.84 2.55 9.14
N GLU A 67 17.90 3.17 7.96
CA GLU A 67 18.50 4.51 7.79
C GLU A 67 17.70 5.63 8.46
N THR A 68 16.37 5.49 8.52
CA THR A 68 15.47 6.56 8.98
C THR A 68 14.42 6.07 9.99
N ALA A 69 14.27 6.84 11.06
CA ALA A 69 13.22 6.65 12.06
C ALA A 69 12.02 7.54 11.74
N GLY A 70 10.82 6.96 11.70
CA GLY A 70 9.61 7.71 11.38
C GLY A 70 8.46 6.83 10.93
N VAL A 71 7.40 7.48 10.46
CA VAL A 71 6.19 6.83 9.94
C VAL A 71 5.94 7.27 8.51
N VAL A 72 5.48 6.34 7.68
CA VAL A 72 5.07 6.64 6.31
C VAL A 72 3.54 6.66 6.27
N ILE A 73 2.99 7.76 5.74
CA ILE A 73 1.55 8.01 5.71
C ILE A 73 1.15 8.11 4.24
N SER A 74 0.23 7.25 3.80
CA SER A 74 -0.33 7.28 2.45
C SER A 74 -1.82 7.59 2.52
N ILE A 75 -2.28 8.51 1.66
CA ILE A 75 -3.69 8.89 1.54
C ILE A 75 -4.18 8.36 0.21
N HIS A 76 -5.24 7.55 0.23
CA HIS A 76 -5.75 6.85 -0.94
C HIS A 76 -7.29 6.78 -0.92
N GLY A 77 -7.89 6.41 -2.05
CA GLY A 77 -9.32 6.14 -2.13
C GLY A 77 -9.73 4.90 -1.33
N LYS A 78 -11.01 4.82 -0.93
CA LYS A 78 -11.55 3.70 -0.13
C LYS A 78 -11.32 2.33 -0.80
N ASP A 79 -11.52 2.28 -2.12
CA ASP A 79 -11.44 1.05 -2.91
C ASP A 79 -10.09 0.91 -3.63
N GLU A 80 -9.12 1.75 -3.28
CA GLU A 80 -7.76 1.75 -3.82
C GLU A 80 -6.80 1.07 -2.84
N ARG A 81 -5.88 0.26 -3.38
CA ARG A 81 -4.77 -0.30 -2.60
C ARG A 81 -3.73 0.80 -2.31
N PRO A 82 -3.28 0.97 -1.06
CA PRO A 82 -2.23 1.93 -0.76
C PRO A 82 -0.87 1.47 -1.32
N PHE A 83 -0.12 2.41 -1.88
CA PHE A 83 1.29 2.24 -2.29
C PHE A 83 2.17 3.20 -1.49
N PRO A 84 2.53 2.87 -0.24
CA PRO A 84 3.30 3.76 0.63
C PRO A 84 4.74 4.00 0.14
N ASP A 85 5.25 3.16 -0.75
CA ASP A 85 6.55 3.33 -1.40
C ASP A 85 6.55 4.39 -2.50
N VAL A 86 5.41 4.60 -3.18
CA VAL A 86 5.27 5.60 -4.26
C VAL A 86 4.58 6.87 -3.78
N PHE A 87 3.48 6.74 -3.03
CA PHE A 87 2.62 7.85 -2.60
C PHE A 87 2.69 8.11 -1.09
N GLY A 88 3.72 7.60 -0.42
CA GLY A 88 3.91 7.81 1.01
C GLY A 88 4.58 9.14 1.33
N TYR A 89 4.04 9.83 2.34
CA TYR A 89 4.70 10.95 3.00
C TYR A 89 5.43 10.47 4.25
N PHE A 90 6.70 10.83 4.39
CA PHE A 90 7.50 10.50 5.56
C PHE A 90 7.36 11.57 6.65
N ALA A 91 6.85 11.18 7.83
CA ALA A 91 6.79 12.03 9.01
C ALA A 91 7.84 11.60 10.04
N SER A 92 8.69 12.56 10.41
CA SER A 92 9.76 12.36 11.39
C SER A 92 9.21 12.31 12.82
N PRO A 93 9.80 11.51 13.71
CA PRO A 93 9.45 11.48 15.12
C PRO A 93 9.93 12.76 15.82
N GLY A 94 9.34 13.06 16.98
CA GLY A 94 9.74 14.20 17.82
C GLY A 94 9.17 15.56 17.36
N VAL A 95 8.47 15.62 16.23
CA VAL A 95 7.81 16.83 15.73
C VAL A 95 6.34 16.55 15.40
N ALA A 96 5.52 17.60 15.44
CA ALA A 96 4.15 17.52 14.97
C ALA A 96 4.11 17.80 13.45
N THR A 97 3.59 16.86 12.67
CA THR A 97 3.35 17.03 11.25
C THR A 97 1.87 17.31 11.00
N SER A 98 1.57 18.35 10.21
CA SER A 98 0.22 18.68 9.77
C SER A 98 0.12 18.57 8.25
N MET A 99 -0.90 17.85 7.76
CA MET A 99 -1.14 17.66 6.33
C MET A 99 -2.51 18.22 5.96
N GLY A 100 -2.53 19.18 5.03
CA GLY A 100 -3.76 19.66 4.40
C GLY A 100 -4.06 18.81 3.16
N VAL A 101 -5.27 18.27 3.06
CA VAL A 101 -5.70 17.46 1.93
C VAL A 101 -6.80 18.17 1.15
N ARG A 102 -6.77 18.06 -0.18
CA ARG A 102 -7.81 18.56 -1.06
C ARG A 102 -8.25 17.44 -1.98
N PHE A 103 -9.55 17.17 -2.01
CA PHE A 103 -10.12 16.22 -2.96
C PHE A 103 -10.16 16.84 -4.36
N VAL A 104 -9.62 16.12 -5.33
CA VAL A 104 -9.64 16.47 -6.76
C VAL A 104 -10.00 15.21 -7.53
N SER A 105 -11.08 15.27 -8.31
CA SER A 105 -11.49 14.20 -9.21
C SER A 105 -11.33 14.66 -10.65
N THR A 106 -10.75 13.79 -11.48
CA THR A 106 -10.52 14.06 -12.91
C THR A 106 -11.16 12.94 -13.73
N LEU A 107 -12.08 13.31 -14.60
CA LEU A 107 -12.67 12.38 -15.57
C LEU A 107 -12.03 12.60 -16.94
N ARG A 108 -11.49 11.52 -17.54
CA ARG A 108 -10.96 11.53 -18.90
C ARG A 108 -11.88 10.72 -19.81
N LEU A 109 -12.19 11.27 -20.99
CA LEU A 109 -13.03 10.58 -21.97
C LEU A 109 -12.22 9.48 -22.68
N PRO A 110 -12.82 8.29 -22.92
CA PRO A 110 -12.19 7.22 -23.69
C PRO A 110 -12.19 7.56 -25.19
N LYS A 111 -11.82 6.59 -26.03
CA LYS A 111 -11.89 6.74 -27.50
C LYS A 111 -13.28 7.24 -27.94
N PRO A 112 -13.36 8.22 -28.86
CA PRO A 112 -12.29 8.76 -29.72
C PRO A 112 -11.47 9.91 -29.11
N TYR A 113 -11.79 10.40 -27.90
CA TYR A 113 -11.20 11.61 -27.32
C TYR A 113 -9.87 11.35 -26.59
N GLY A 114 -9.58 10.09 -26.26
CA GLY A 114 -8.35 9.67 -25.59
C GLY A 114 -8.08 8.18 -25.73
N THR A 115 -6.97 7.72 -25.16
CA THR A 115 -6.58 6.30 -25.11
C THR A 115 -6.98 5.61 -23.81
N CYS A 116 -7.72 6.30 -22.94
CA CYS A 116 -8.24 5.72 -21.70
C CYS A 116 -9.13 4.51 -22.01
N THR A 117 -8.90 3.42 -21.29
CA THR A 117 -9.74 2.23 -21.34
C THR A 117 -10.94 2.41 -20.42
N THR A 118 -12.10 1.90 -20.84
CA THR A 118 -13.28 1.73 -19.97
C THR A 118 -13.33 0.33 -19.37
N GLN A 119 -12.34 -0.52 -19.63
CA GLN A 119 -12.29 -1.85 -19.00
C GLN A 119 -12.02 -1.68 -17.51
N GLU A 120 -13.04 -2.02 -16.74
CA GLU A 120 -13.11 -1.91 -15.27
C GLU A 120 -12.31 -3.03 -14.59
N MET A 121 -12.08 -4.12 -15.30
CA MET A 121 -11.43 -5.32 -14.80
C MET A 121 -10.22 -5.66 -15.68
N PHE A 122 -9.09 -5.04 -15.38
CA PHE A 122 -7.89 -5.85 -15.36
C PHE A 122 -8.07 -6.77 -14.15
N VAL A 123 -8.54 -7.99 -14.41
CA VAL A 123 -8.42 -9.09 -13.45
C VAL A 123 -6.92 -9.36 -13.34
N GLY A 124 -6.19 -8.50 -12.64
CA GLY A 124 -4.82 -8.78 -12.30
C GLY A 124 -4.85 -10.06 -11.49
N GLU A 125 -4.32 -11.15 -12.05
CA GLU A 125 -4.37 -12.47 -11.43
C GLU A 125 -3.89 -12.40 -9.98
N HIS A 126 -2.94 -11.51 -9.71
CA HIS A 126 -2.27 -11.30 -8.43
C HIS A 126 -2.85 -10.19 -7.53
N TYR A 127 -3.83 -9.44 -8.03
CA TYR A 127 -4.55 -8.40 -7.29
C TYR A 127 -6.05 -8.76 -7.21
N LYS A 128 -6.35 -9.94 -6.67
CA LYS A 128 -7.70 -10.39 -6.30
C LYS A 128 -7.88 -10.35 -4.77
N GLY A 129 -8.80 -9.53 -4.28
CA GLY A 129 -9.11 -9.40 -2.85
C GLY A 129 -10.10 -8.25 -2.62
N THR A 130 -10.64 -8.14 -1.40
CA THR A 130 -11.75 -7.29 -0.90
C THR A 130 -11.87 -5.84 -1.37
N TYR A 131 -10.89 -5.35 -2.12
CA TYR A 131 -10.97 -4.18 -3.01
C TYR A 131 -11.59 -4.62 -4.34
N GLU A 132 -12.71 -5.35 -4.28
CA GLU A 132 -13.59 -5.48 -5.44
C GLU A 132 -13.83 -4.06 -5.90
N ALA A 133 -13.37 -3.76 -7.11
CA ALA A 133 -13.67 -2.54 -7.82
C ALA A 133 -15.19 -2.44 -7.97
N ARG A 134 -15.88 -2.06 -6.90
CA ARG A 134 -17.31 -1.72 -6.96
C ARG A 134 -17.52 -0.42 -7.72
N GLU A 135 -16.44 0.32 -7.98
CA GLU A 135 -16.38 1.41 -8.95
C GLU A 135 -15.02 1.43 -9.67
N ASN A 136 -14.84 0.60 -10.69
CA ASN A 136 -14.22 0.96 -11.99
C ASN A 136 -12.83 1.63 -12.06
N GLN A 137 -12.03 1.64 -11.00
CA GLN A 137 -10.75 2.36 -10.99
C GLN A 137 -9.65 1.52 -10.35
N LEU A 138 -9.00 0.68 -11.15
CA LEU A 138 -7.70 0.15 -10.76
C LEU A 138 -6.67 1.29 -10.90
N PRO A 139 -5.93 1.65 -9.84
CA PRO A 139 -4.85 2.62 -9.96
C PRO A 139 -3.84 2.16 -11.00
N VAL A 140 -3.29 3.11 -11.76
CA VAL A 140 -2.29 2.85 -12.80
C VAL A 140 -1.12 2.01 -12.26
N GLU A 141 -0.68 2.30 -11.02
CA GLU A 141 0.37 1.55 -10.32
C GLU A 141 0.05 0.06 -10.13
N SER A 142 -1.21 -0.28 -9.84
CA SER A 142 -1.62 -1.68 -9.68
C SER A 142 -1.49 -2.45 -11.00
N CYS A 143 -1.84 -1.80 -12.11
CA CYS A 143 -1.71 -2.39 -13.45
C CYS A 143 -0.24 -2.65 -13.81
N PHE A 144 0.63 -1.65 -13.58
CA PHE A 144 2.07 -1.78 -13.84
C PHE A 144 2.70 -2.90 -13.02
N ARG A 145 2.43 -2.96 -11.71
CA ARG A 145 2.98 -4.02 -10.85
C ARG A 145 2.45 -5.40 -11.17
N ASN A 146 1.18 -5.52 -11.55
CA ASN A 146 0.62 -6.79 -12.02
C ASN A 146 1.30 -7.26 -13.30
N CYS A 147 1.49 -6.36 -14.27
CA CYS A 147 2.20 -6.67 -15.52
C CYS A 147 3.65 -7.10 -15.24
N LEU A 148 4.35 -6.37 -14.36
CA LEU A 148 5.71 -6.71 -13.95
C LEU A 148 5.77 -8.09 -13.31
N GLN A 149 4.87 -8.39 -12.37
CA GLN A 149 4.83 -9.69 -11.70
C GLN A 149 4.57 -10.84 -12.69
N ASN A 150 3.61 -10.66 -13.62
CA ASN A 150 3.35 -11.65 -14.68
C ASN A 150 4.58 -11.89 -15.56
N LYS A 151 5.33 -10.82 -15.87
CA LYS A 151 6.55 -10.91 -16.69
C LYS A 151 7.66 -11.65 -15.95
N ILE A 152 7.87 -11.35 -14.66
CA ILE A 152 8.83 -12.06 -13.80
C ILE A 152 8.50 -13.55 -13.73
N ILE A 153 7.23 -13.91 -13.56
CA ILE A 153 6.81 -15.32 -13.51
C ILE A 153 7.03 -16.01 -14.86
N SER A 154 6.69 -15.34 -15.96
CA SER A 154 6.87 -15.88 -17.32
C SER A 154 8.33 -16.13 -17.66
N ASP A 155 9.22 -15.20 -17.30
CA ASP A 155 10.61 -15.24 -17.71
C ASP A 155 11.48 -16.05 -16.73
N CYS A 156 11.18 -15.97 -15.43
CA CYS A 156 12.00 -16.54 -14.36
C CYS A 156 11.39 -17.78 -13.67
N GLY A 157 10.09 -18.04 -13.86
CA GLY A 157 9.39 -19.16 -13.22
C GLY A 157 9.17 -19.01 -11.72
N CYS A 158 9.41 -17.83 -11.15
CA CYS A 158 9.19 -17.49 -9.74
C CYS A 158 8.48 -16.13 -9.62
N TYR A 159 7.91 -15.81 -8.45
CA TYR A 159 7.28 -14.50 -8.20
C TYR A 159 8.13 -13.65 -7.26
N ASP A 160 8.15 -12.34 -7.49
CA ASP A 160 8.83 -11.40 -6.59
C ASP A 160 7.96 -11.15 -5.34
N PRO A 161 8.46 -11.44 -4.12
CA PRO A 161 7.70 -11.24 -2.88
C PRO A 161 7.43 -9.76 -2.54
N ALA A 162 8.09 -8.81 -3.20
CA ALA A 162 7.80 -7.38 -3.07
C ALA A 162 6.43 -6.99 -3.68
N TYR A 163 5.94 -7.80 -4.62
CA TYR A 163 4.62 -7.61 -5.22
C TYR A 163 3.64 -8.71 -4.76
N PRO A 164 2.33 -8.41 -4.68
CA PRO A 164 1.32 -9.43 -4.44
C PRO A 164 1.43 -10.55 -5.46
N TYR A 165 1.20 -11.78 -5.00
CA TYR A 165 1.06 -12.96 -5.84
C TYR A 165 -0.15 -13.73 -5.34
N ILE A 166 -1.07 -14.01 -6.26
CA ILE A 166 -2.21 -14.91 -6.03
C ILE A 166 -2.12 -15.91 -7.17
N GLY A 167 -1.68 -17.11 -6.83
CA GLY A 167 -1.67 -18.26 -7.71
C GLY A 167 -1.91 -19.51 -6.89
N ASP A 168 -2.20 -20.61 -7.57
CA ASP A 168 -2.58 -21.89 -6.95
C ASP A 168 -1.40 -22.64 -6.31
N GLY A 169 -0.32 -21.92 -5.95
CA GLY A 169 0.95 -22.49 -5.49
C GLY A 169 1.87 -22.97 -6.61
N ALA A 170 1.58 -22.64 -7.87
CA ALA A 170 2.34 -23.09 -9.04
C ALA A 170 3.73 -22.43 -9.15
N ALA A 171 3.87 -21.15 -8.74
CA ALA A 171 5.16 -20.45 -8.72
C ALA A 171 5.65 -20.26 -7.27
N SER A 172 6.93 -20.55 -7.02
CA SER A 172 7.60 -20.26 -5.76
C SER A 172 8.06 -18.80 -5.69
N SER A 173 8.28 -18.29 -4.47
CA SER A 173 8.92 -16.99 -4.30
C SER A 173 10.36 -17.03 -4.81
N CYS A 174 10.82 -15.96 -5.49
CA CYS A 174 12.21 -15.80 -5.90
C CYS A 174 13.20 -15.58 -4.73
N ASP A 175 12.70 -15.42 -3.50
CA ASP A 175 13.49 -15.26 -2.25
C ASP A 175 13.48 -16.55 -1.39
N ALA A 176 13.25 -17.72 -2.00
CA ALA A 176 13.27 -18.98 -1.28
C ALA A 176 14.70 -19.29 -0.79
N ALA A 177 14.85 -19.71 0.47
CA ALA A 177 16.16 -19.94 1.13
C ALA A 177 17.08 -20.97 0.44
N ASN A 178 16.54 -21.79 -0.47
CA ASN A 178 17.29 -22.77 -1.26
C ASN A 178 17.50 -22.35 -2.72
N ASP A 179 17.04 -21.17 -3.12
CA ASP A 179 17.26 -20.67 -4.47
C ASP A 179 18.66 -20.07 -4.57
N THR A 180 19.46 -20.65 -5.46
CA THR A 180 20.75 -20.08 -5.85
C THR A 180 20.50 -18.70 -6.45
N LEU A 181 21.38 -17.72 -6.14
CA LEU A 181 21.36 -16.39 -6.75
C LEU A 181 21.18 -16.43 -8.28
N ALA A 182 21.56 -17.52 -8.97
CA ALA A 182 21.29 -17.75 -10.39
C ALA A 182 19.81 -17.56 -10.82
N LYS A 183 18.81 -17.82 -9.96
CA LYS A 183 17.39 -17.57 -10.29
C LYS A 183 17.01 -16.09 -10.28
N LEU A 184 17.68 -15.29 -9.46
CA LEU A 184 17.52 -13.82 -9.43
C LEU A 184 18.30 -13.15 -10.57
N TRP A 185 19.44 -13.72 -10.97
CA TRP A 185 20.30 -13.20 -12.04
C TRP A 185 19.90 -13.70 -13.44
N GLY A 186 19.08 -14.76 -13.53
CA GLY A 186 18.48 -15.22 -14.79
C GLY A 186 17.33 -14.35 -15.30
N CYS A 187 16.88 -13.38 -14.50
CA CYS A 187 15.85 -12.40 -14.87
C CYS A 187 16.42 -11.12 -15.52
N THR A 188 17.75 -11.00 -15.65
CA THR A 188 18.42 -9.77 -16.12
C THR A 188 18.95 -9.85 -17.55
N GLU A 189 18.46 -10.76 -18.39
CA GLU A 189 18.73 -10.77 -19.83
C GLU A 189 17.48 -10.47 -20.67
#